data_AF-A0A815Y2G3-F1
#
_entry.id   AF-A0A815Y2G3-F1
#
_cell.length_a   1.000
_cell.length_b   1.000
_cell.length_c   1.000
_cell.angle_alpha   90.00
_cell.angle_beta   90.00
_cell.angle_gamma   90.00
#
_symmetry.space_group_name_H-M   'P 1'
#
loop_
_entity.id
_entity.type
_entity.pdbx_description
1 polymer ?
#
loop_
_entity_poly.entity_id
_entity_poly.type
_entity_poly.pdbx_seq_one_letter_code
_entity_poly.pdbx_strand_id
1 'polypeptide(L)' 'MRSIINEFRKDTLGLSTLHIRQAVRLMLDEHVPHTYCWSPSLVPKPDDWPEHVDISGFFFLDLATNYKPPEDLM' A
#
# COMPACT_ATOMS: atom_id res chain seq x y z
N MET A 1 -5.31 -16.30 -13.32
CA MET A 1 -5.37 -15.21 -12.32
C MET A 1 -6.33 -14.08 -12.71
N ARG A 2 -6.22 -13.50 -13.92
CA ARG A 2 -7.13 -12.42 -14.40
C ARG A 2 -8.61 -12.83 -14.53
N SER A 3 -8.89 -14.10 -14.82
CA SER A 3 -10.25 -14.65 -14.89
C SER A 3 -10.89 -14.73 -13.49
N ILE A 4 -10.18 -15.33 -12.53
CA ILE A 4 -10.66 -15.58 -11.16
C ILE A 4 -11.14 -14.29 -10.48
N ILE A 5 -10.39 -13.18 -10.62
CA ILE A 5 -10.78 -11.90 -10.03
C ILE A 5 -12.09 -11.38 -10.65
N ASN A 6 -12.23 -11.49 -11.97
CA ASN A 6 -13.42 -10.99 -12.67
C ASN A 6 -14.64 -11.90 -12.52
N GLU A 7 -14.45 -13.21 -12.43
CA GLU A 7 -15.48 -14.18 -12.03
C GLU A 7 -15.99 -13.87 -10.62
N PHE A 8 -15.09 -13.73 -9.63
CA PHE A 8 -15.50 -13.35 -8.27
C PHE A 8 -16.23 -12.01 -8.22
N ARG A 9 -15.71 -10.98 -8.91
CA ARG A 9 -16.36 -9.67 -9.00
C ARG A 9 -17.78 -9.77 -9.55
N LYS A 10 -17.98 -10.51 -10.63
CA LYS A 10 -19.27 -10.59 -11.30
C LYS A 10 -20.24 -11.53 -10.59
N ASP A 11 -19.80 -12.74 -10.28
CA ASP A 11 -20.67 -13.85 -9.86
C ASP A 11 -20.90 -13.86 -8.34
N THR A 12 -19.99 -13.28 -7.54
CA THR A 12 -20.15 -13.15 -6.08
C THR A 12 -20.49 -11.74 -5.65
N LEU A 13 -19.78 -10.73 -6.16
CA LEU A 13 -19.96 -9.34 -5.69
C LEU A 13 -20.95 -8.52 -6.54
N GLY A 14 -21.39 -9.02 -7.69
CA GLY A 14 -22.28 -8.28 -8.61
C GLY A 14 -21.64 -7.04 -9.26
N LEU A 15 -20.31 -6.94 -9.24
CA LEU A 15 -19.54 -5.85 -9.80
C LEU A 15 -19.20 -6.07 -11.27
N SER A 16 -18.97 -4.98 -12.00
CA SER A 16 -18.47 -5.03 -13.36
C SER A 16 -17.06 -5.64 -13.44
N THR A 17 -16.76 -6.22 -14.60
CA THR A 17 -15.43 -6.74 -14.90
C THR A 17 -14.40 -5.61 -14.83
N LEU A 18 -13.26 -5.90 -14.23
CA LEU A 18 -12.15 -4.98 -14.08
C LEU A 18 -11.12 -5.23 -15.19
N HIS A 19 -10.86 -4.21 -16.00
CA HIS A 19 -9.77 -4.26 -16.97
C HIS A 19 -8.44 -3.92 -16.30
N ILE A 20 -7.34 -4.53 -16.73
CA ILE A 20 -6.02 -4.34 -16.09
C ILE A 20 -5.57 -2.88 -16.08
N ARG A 21 -5.90 -2.11 -17.13
CA ARG A 21 -5.59 -0.67 -17.20
C ARG A 21 -6.34 0.13 -16.14
N GLN A 22 -7.57 -0.26 -15.81
CA GLN A 22 -8.34 0.34 -14.72
C GLN A 22 -7.79 -0.12 -13.37
N ALA A 23 -7.45 -1.41 -13.23
CA ALA A 23 -6.95 -1.98 -11.98
C ALA A 23 -5.71 -1.25 -11.44
N VAL A 24 -4.76 -0.90 -12.32
CA VAL A 24 -3.53 -0.20 -11.93
C VAL A 24 -3.80 1.21 -11.40
N ARG A 25 -4.87 1.86 -11.85
CA ARG A 25 -5.23 3.22 -11.45
C ARG A 25 -6.34 3.26 -10.39
N LEU A 26 -6.92 2.11 -10.04
CA LEU A 26 -8.11 2.04 -9.20
C LEU A 26 -7.94 2.76 -7.85
N MET A 27 -6.76 2.65 -7.21
CA MET A 27 -6.47 3.36 -5.97
C MET A 27 -6.54 4.89 -6.12
N LEU A 28 -6.09 5.40 -7.27
CA LEU A 28 -6.10 6.83 -7.59
C LEU A 28 -7.49 7.29 -8.03
N ASP A 29 -8.13 6.55 -8.93
CA ASP A 29 -9.44 6.93 -9.51
C ASP A 29 -10.55 6.91 -8.44
N GLU A 30 -10.49 5.96 -7.51
CA GLU A 30 -11.46 5.82 -6.41
C GLU A 30 -11.04 6.54 -5.13
N HIS A 31 -9.99 7.38 -5.18
CA HIS A 31 -9.49 8.18 -4.06
C HIS A 31 -9.28 7.38 -2.77
N VAL A 32 -8.74 6.15 -2.90
CA VAL A 32 -8.56 5.24 -1.77
C VAL A 32 -7.52 5.84 -0.81
N PRO A 33 -7.88 6.17 0.44
CA PRO A 33 -6.94 6.77 1.37
C PRO A 33 -5.76 5.84 1.65
N HIS A 34 -4.54 6.35 1.54
CA HIS A 34 -3.33 5.58 1.82
C HIS A 34 -2.18 6.46 2.29
N THR A 35 -1.24 5.83 3.01
CA THR A 35 -0.13 6.53 3.64
C THR A 35 1.18 5.89 3.22
N TYR A 36 2.09 6.68 2.66
CA TYR A 36 3.46 6.24 2.39
C TYR A 36 4.32 6.32 3.66
N CYS A 37 5.28 5.41 3.77
CA CYS A 37 6.03 5.18 5.01
C CYS A 37 7.50 5.57 4.83
N TRP A 38 7.75 6.87 4.83
CA TRP A 38 9.11 7.44 4.82
C TRP A 38 9.15 8.72 5.65
N SER A 39 10.29 9.04 6.23
CA SER A 39 10.43 10.27 7.01
C SER A 39 10.14 11.53 6.17
N PRO A 40 9.15 12.38 6.54
CA PRO A 40 8.93 13.66 5.87
C PRO A 40 10.15 14.60 5.88
N SER A 41 11.06 14.41 6.84
CA SER A 41 12.33 15.14 6.91
C SER A 41 13.32 14.71 5.82
N LEU A 42 13.16 13.52 5.24
CA LEU A 42 13.97 13.05 4.11
C LEU A 42 13.42 13.59 2.79
N VAL A 43 12.13 13.42 2.57
CA VAL A 43 11.40 13.96 1.41
C VAL A 43 10.02 14.44 1.90
N PRO A 44 9.70 15.74 1.78
CA PRO A 44 8.38 16.24 2.16
C PRO A 44 7.29 15.75 1.20
N LYS A 45 6.03 15.85 1.62
CA LYS A 45 4.88 15.59 0.73
C LYS A 45 4.92 16.55 -0.47
N PRO A 46 4.88 16.05 -1.71
CA PRO A 46 4.71 16.93 -2.86
C PRO A 46 3.39 17.69 -2.80
N ASP A 47 3.41 18.98 -3.15
CA ASP A 47 2.24 19.87 -3.04
C ASP A 47 1.11 19.51 -4.02
N ASP A 48 1.44 18.77 -5.09
CA ASP A 48 0.49 18.31 -6.11
C ASP A 48 -0.21 17.00 -5.74
N TRP A 49 0.09 16.42 -4.58
CA TRP A 49 -0.53 15.18 -4.14
C TRP A 49 -1.96 15.40 -3.62
N PRO A 50 -2.90 14.49 -3.94
CA PRO A 50 -4.26 14.56 -3.43
C PRO A 50 -4.35 14.54 -1.90
N GLU A 51 -5.45 15.06 -1.37
CA GLU A 51 -5.69 15.12 0.09
C GLU A 51 -5.80 13.74 0.75
N HIS A 52 -6.25 12.72 0.01
CA HIS A 52 -6.38 11.35 0.53
C HIS A 52 -5.05 10.58 0.63
N VAL A 53 -3.94 11.20 0.21
CA VAL A 53 -2.61 10.59 0.25
C VAL A 53 -1.78 11.25 1.35
N ASP A 54 -1.35 10.47 2.32
CA ASP A 54 -0.52 10.96 3.42
C ASP A 54 0.89 10.37 3.37
N ILE A 55 1.79 10.98 4.14
CA ILE A 55 3.12 10.44 4.41
C ILE A 55 3.29 10.38 5.93
N SER A 56 3.71 9.23 6.42
CA SER A 56 4.10 8.99 7.80
C SER A 56 5.56 8.55 7.84
N GLY A 57 6.16 8.54 9.02
CA GLY A 57 7.52 8.04 9.24
C GLY A 57 7.64 6.51 9.08
N PHE A 58 8.55 5.93 9.84
CA PHE A 58 8.79 4.49 9.80
C PHE A 58 7.87 3.76 10.79
N PHE A 59 7.38 2.60 10.38
CA PHE A 59 6.75 1.66 11.30
C PHE A 59 7.82 0.80 11.94
N PHE A 60 7.94 0.90 13.26
CA PHE A 60 8.77 -0.01 14.04
C PHE A 60 7.88 -1.10 14.59
N LEU A 61 8.11 -2.33 14.12
CA LEU A 61 7.51 -3.50 14.73
C LEU A 61 8.49 -4.03 15.77
N ASP A 62 7.97 -4.44 16.92
CA ASP A 62 8.77 -4.98 18.02
C ASP A 62 9.19 -6.45 17.78
N LEU A 63 9.72 -6.73 16.59
CA LEU A 63 10.01 -8.08 16.10
C LEU A 63 11.35 -8.62 16.58
N ALA A 64 12.27 -7.74 16.97
CA ALA A 64 13.65 -8.10 17.32
C ALA A 64 13.88 -8.27 18.82
N THR A 65 12.83 -8.28 19.64
CA THR A 65 12.94 -8.38 21.12
C THR A 65 13.69 -9.61 21.61
N ASN A 66 13.69 -10.70 20.83
CA ASN A 66 14.35 -11.96 21.18
C ASN A 66 15.60 -12.27 20.34
N TYR A 67 16.03 -11.36 19.45
CA TYR A 67 17.26 -11.58 18.70
C TYR A 67 18.47 -11.31 19.59
N LYS A 68 19.33 -12.32 19.75
CA LYS A 68 20.65 -12.19 20.38
C LYS A 68 21.70 -12.43 19.29
N PRO A 69 22.42 -11.39 18.83
CA PRO A 69 23.50 -11.58 17.88
C PRO A 69 24.58 -12.50 18.47
N PRO A 70 25.23 -13.34 17.65
CA PRO A 70 26.43 -14.07 18.04
C PRO A 70 27.55 -13.12 18.52
N GLU A 71 28.48 -13.62 19.34
CA GLU A 71 29.52 -12.79 19.98
C GLU A 71 30.48 -12.11 19.01
N ASP A 72 30.69 -12.69 17.83
CA ASP A 72 31.48 -12.13 16.74
C ASP A 72 30.78 -10.99 15.97
N LEU A 73 29.50 -10.77 16.23
CA LEU A 73 28.65 -9.74 15.62
C LEU A 73 28.08 -8.74 16.65
N MET A 74 28.52 -8.81 17.92
CA MET A 74 28.19 -7.83 18.97
C MET A 74 29.07 -6.58 18.91
#